data_AF-A0A9W4SBM7-F1
#
_entry.id   AF-A0A9W4SBM7-F1
#
_cell.length_a   1.000
_cell.length_b   1.000
_cell.length_c   1.000
_cell.angle_alpha   90.00
_cell.angle_beta   90.00
_cell.angle_gamma   90.00
#
_symmetry.space_group_name_H-M   'P 1'
#
loop_
_entity.id
_entity.type
_entity.pdbx_description
1 polymer ?
#
loop_
_entity_poly.entity_id
_entity_poly.type
_entity_poly.pdbx_seq_one_letter_code
_entity_poly.pdbx_strand_id
1 'polypeptide(L)'
;MKLQNLLLVAVFAIFIIQVQADYDDFEEWEHETPKSCEEAFETNACNDCQKLMWSHFENPGQCATAINLGKKIFQAIKDANDTPKPYDLQYFEKGLVDYCHQGFNCKQNEAEKIYNEIQEVCSNELSVKFDWSEDPRTFTDKTAYAAYGTLLVYYTGIPSREALCLKENNDEFCSIKFIRKFVNWMKEATYADEKAIVSHDHKFVIKGDGTKIPVPKSFQCDPCWRKMVKIFIDYFEHHKLKQSVADNIWGDEHEGLPECGNKRGLPNDGAPSTCKVLIRFFLRISR
;
A
#
# COMPACT_ATOMS: atom_id res chain seq x y z
N MET A 1 4.01 -6.23 -25.73
CA MET A 1 3.69 -6.87 -24.43
C MET A 1 2.25 -6.46 -24.11
N LYS A 2 1.33 -7.39 -23.83
CA LYS A 2 -0.07 -7.01 -23.51
C LYS A 2 -0.13 -6.67 -22.03
N LEU A 3 -0.68 -5.50 -21.68
CA LEU A 3 -0.77 -5.04 -20.29
C LEU A 3 -1.37 -6.15 -19.43
N GLN A 4 -0.59 -6.62 -18.45
CA GLN A 4 -1.06 -7.51 -17.40
C GLN A 4 -1.75 -6.67 -16.34
N ASN A 5 -2.74 -7.26 -15.68
CA ASN A 5 -3.98 -6.54 -15.48
C ASN A 5 -3.88 -5.28 -14.62
N LEU A 6 -4.78 -4.35 -14.92
CA LEU A 6 -5.39 -3.44 -13.94
C LEU A 6 -4.54 -3.11 -12.72
N LEU A 7 -3.67 -2.13 -12.92
CA LEU A 7 -3.85 -0.90 -12.16
C LEU A 7 -3.70 -1.01 -10.62
N LEU A 8 -2.77 -1.81 -10.09
CA LEU A 8 -2.31 -1.66 -8.68
C LEU A 8 -1.74 -0.24 -8.49
N VAL A 9 -0.59 0.08 -9.13
CA VAL A 9 -0.34 1.26 -10.03
C VAL A 9 -0.61 2.70 -9.57
N ALA A 10 -1.13 2.93 -8.38
CA ALA A 10 -0.16 3.37 -7.40
C ALA A 10 -0.05 2.21 -6.41
N VAL A 11 1.11 1.56 -6.33
CA VAL A 11 1.31 0.45 -5.37
C VAL A 11 1.04 0.91 -3.93
N PHE A 12 1.09 2.22 -3.75
CA PHE A 12 0.45 2.98 -2.70
C PHE A 12 -0.59 3.89 -3.36
N ALA A 13 -1.88 3.50 -3.51
CA ALA A 13 -2.97 4.49 -3.71
C ALA A 13 -3.23 5.17 -2.36
N ILE A 14 -2.16 5.85 -1.96
CA ILE A 14 -1.66 6.08 -0.63
C ILE A 14 -1.90 4.88 0.28
N PHE A 15 -0.98 3.92 0.17
CA PHE A 15 -0.78 2.75 1.04
C PHE A 15 -1.86 1.68 1.03
N ILE A 16 -3.04 2.00 0.50
CA ILE A 16 -4.29 1.69 1.20
C ILE A 16 -4.19 2.24 2.60
N ILE A 17 -4.60 3.51 2.73
CA ILE A 17 -5.54 3.84 3.78
C ILE A 17 -4.92 3.71 5.21
N GLN A 18 -3.58 3.86 5.29
CA GLN A 18 -2.75 3.79 6.51
C GLN A 18 -3.02 4.86 7.58
N VAL A 19 -4.05 5.68 7.37
CA VAL A 19 -4.62 6.64 8.34
C VAL A 19 -6.16 6.65 8.23
N GLN A 20 -6.78 5.52 7.87
CA GLN A 20 -8.19 5.35 8.13
C GLN A 20 -8.39 5.18 9.62
N ALA A 21 -9.10 6.14 10.19
CA ALA A 21 -10.02 5.87 11.29
C ALA A 21 -9.40 5.19 12.51
N ASP A 22 -8.11 5.48 12.73
CA ASP A 22 -7.55 5.98 13.98
C ASP A 22 -8.55 5.99 15.15
N TYR A 23 -8.74 4.78 15.68
CA TYR A 23 -9.49 4.48 16.89
C TYR A 23 -9.10 3.07 17.34
N ASP A 24 -9.46 2.04 16.56
CA ASP A 24 -9.02 0.65 16.79
C ASP A 24 -7.49 0.53 16.71
N ASP A 25 -6.87 1.22 15.74
CA ASP A 25 -5.40 1.25 15.60
C ASP A 25 -4.75 2.13 16.69
N PHE A 26 -5.31 3.29 17.06
CA PHE A 26 -4.66 4.21 18.02
C PHE A 26 -4.47 3.57 19.41
N GLU A 27 -5.45 2.79 19.88
CA GLU A 27 -5.31 2.02 21.12
C GLU A 27 -4.24 0.90 21.01
N GLU A 28 -4.10 0.22 19.85
CA GLU A 28 -2.98 -0.72 19.63
C GLU A 28 -1.62 0.03 19.55
N TRP A 29 -1.56 1.27 19.05
CA TRP A 29 -0.30 2.02 18.89
C TRP A 29 0.22 2.62 20.20
N GLU A 30 -0.63 2.88 21.21
CA GLU A 30 -0.21 3.27 22.57
C GLU A 30 0.45 2.09 23.32
N HIS A 31 0.21 0.85 22.92
CA HIS A 31 0.65 -0.35 23.63
C HIS A 31 1.74 -1.14 22.88
N GLU A 32 2.58 -1.83 23.62
CA GLU A 32 3.95 -2.26 23.28
C GLU A 32 4.17 -2.86 21.87
N THR A 33 5.14 -2.30 21.12
CA THR A 33 5.71 -2.96 19.93
C THR A 33 6.48 -4.22 20.32
N PRO A 34 6.56 -5.20 19.42
CA PRO A 34 7.53 -6.27 19.49
C PRO A 34 8.95 -5.75 19.73
N LYS A 35 9.67 -6.44 20.61
CA LYS A 35 11.09 -6.23 20.93
C LYS A 35 11.96 -7.37 20.35
N SER A 36 11.33 -8.29 19.62
CA SER A 36 11.92 -9.47 19.00
C SER A 36 11.09 -9.92 17.81
N CYS A 37 11.73 -10.69 16.91
CA CYS A 37 11.06 -11.35 15.79
C CYS A 37 9.96 -12.29 16.29
N GLU A 38 10.26 -13.08 17.32
CA GLU A 38 9.36 -14.03 17.98
C GLU A 38 8.04 -13.38 18.44
N GLU A 39 8.12 -12.19 19.04
CA GLU A 39 6.97 -11.40 19.49
C GLU A 39 6.17 -10.79 18.33
N ALA A 40 6.81 -10.44 17.21
CA ALA A 40 6.14 -9.90 16.02
C ALA A 40 5.37 -10.97 15.22
N PHE A 41 5.96 -12.17 15.09
CA PHE A 41 5.38 -13.30 14.37
C PHE A 41 4.56 -14.25 15.25
N GLU A 42 4.43 -13.97 16.56
CA GLU A 42 3.70 -14.81 17.54
C GLU A 42 4.23 -16.25 17.58
N THR A 43 5.55 -16.43 17.51
CA THR A 43 6.24 -17.72 17.40
C THR A 43 7.25 -17.95 18.52
N ASN A 44 7.52 -19.20 18.86
CA ASN A 44 8.57 -19.58 19.82
C ASN A 44 10.00 -19.41 19.26
N ALA A 45 10.14 -19.36 17.93
CA ALA A 45 11.39 -19.14 17.22
C ALA A 45 11.10 -18.71 15.77
N CYS A 46 11.81 -17.69 15.27
CA CYS A 46 11.66 -17.23 13.89
C CYS A 46 12.37 -18.12 12.87
N ASN A 47 11.72 -18.38 11.73
CA ASN A 47 12.36 -18.92 10.53
C ASN A 47 13.24 -17.86 9.84
N ASP A 48 14.00 -18.23 8.81
CA ASP A 48 14.99 -17.30 8.23
C ASP A 48 14.36 -16.19 7.37
N CYS A 49 13.18 -16.43 6.78
CA CYS A 49 12.37 -15.38 6.15
C CYS A 49 11.89 -14.38 7.20
N GLN A 50 11.34 -14.85 8.33
CA GLN A 50 10.89 -14.02 9.45
C GLN A 50 12.03 -13.16 10.02
N LYS A 51 13.23 -13.73 10.18
CA LYS A 51 14.44 -12.98 10.58
C LYS A 51 14.83 -11.90 9.55
N LEU A 52 14.79 -12.22 8.25
CA LEU A 52 15.11 -11.26 7.19
C LEU A 52 14.12 -10.09 7.20
N MET A 53 12.82 -10.38 7.30
CA MET A 53 11.76 -9.38 7.41
C MET A 53 11.89 -8.53 8.67
N TRP A 54 12.24 -9.13 9.80
CA TRP A 54 12.56 -8.43 11.05
C TRP A 54 13.75 -7.48 10.89
N SER A 55 14.84 -7.91 10.23
CA SER A 55 16.02 -7.05 10.03
C SER A 55 15.75 -5.86 9.09
N HIS A 56 14.95 -6.07 8.04
CA HIS A 56 14.44 -5.00 7.17
C HIS A 56 13.43 -4.11 7.88
N PHE A 57 12.72 -4.64 8.87
CA PHE A 57 11.86 -3.82 9.71
C PHE A 57 12.71 -2.88 10.61
N GLU A 58 13.65 -3.42 11.38
CA GLU A 58 14.51 -2.64 12.30
C GLU A 58 15.31 -1.57 11.57
N ASN A 59 15.93 -1.95 10.45
CA ASN A 59 16.77 -1.08 9.64
C ASN A 59 16.31 -1.05 8.17
N PRO A 60 15.27 -0.26 7.84
CA PRO A 60 14.62 -0.29 6.53
C PRO A 60 15.47 0.32 5.39
N GLY A 61 16.55 1.04 5.72
CA GLY A 61 17.37 1.77 4.74
C GLY A 61 16.60 2.86 4.01
N GLN A 62 17.18 3.46 2.96
CA GLN A 62 16.48 4.50 2.19
C GLN A 62 15.49 3.94 1.16
N CYS A 63 15.70 2.72 0.66
CA CYS A 63 14.88 2.13 -0.40
C CYS A 63 13.45 1.78 0.03
N ALA A 64 13.19 1.56 1.33
CA ALA A 64 11.86 1.26 1.86
C ALA A 64 10.97 2.52 1.99
N THR A 65 10.60 3.10 0.85
CA THR A 65 9.78 4.33 0.76
C THR A 65 8.54 4.32 1.66
N ALA A 66 7.82 3.19 1.71
CA ALA A 66 6.62 3.04 2.53
C ALA A 66 6.89 3.23 4.03
N ILE A 67 7.89 2.52 4.57
CA ILE A 67 8.26 2.57 5.99
C ILE A 67 8.80 3.96 6.33
N ASN A 68 9.60 4.54 5.44
CA ASN A 68 10.16 5.89 5.63
C ASN A 68 9.10 7.00 5.59
N LEU A 69 8.03 6.85 4.79
CA LEU A 69 6.89 7.76 4.84
C LEU A 69 6.02 7.52 6.09
N GLY A 70 5.73 6.26 6.44
CA GLY A 70 5.00 5.90 7.66
C GLY A 70 5.65 6.50 8.93
N LYS A 71 6.97 6.37 9.07
CA LYS A 71 7.74 6.98 10.17
C LYS A 71 7.65 8.52 10.19
N LYS A 72 7.38 9.19 9.06
CA LYS A 72 7.14 10.65 9.01
C LYS A 72 5.71 11.04 9.36
N ILE A 73 4.71 10.25 8.95
CA ILE A 73 3.32 10.42 9.35
C ILE A 73 3.18 10.22 10.86
N PHE A 74 3.77 9.16 11.43
CA PHE A 74 3.77 8.93 12.87
C PHE A 74 4.46 10.05 13.66
N GLN A 75 5.62 10.52 13.22
CA GLN A 75 6.26 11.70 13.84
C GLN A 75 5.34 12.93 13.76
N ALA A 76 4.68 13.14 12.62
CA ALA A 76 3.77 14.26 12.43
C ALA A 76 2.56 14.26 13.39
N ILE A 77 2.06 13.07 13.75
CA ILE A 77 1.01 12.84 14.76
C ILE A 77 1.57 13.08 16.17
N LYS A 78 2.69 12.44 16.51
CA LYS A 78 3.35 12.53 17.81
C LYS A 78 3.72 13.97 18.19
N ASP A 79 4.20 14.75 17.22
CA ASP A 79 4.52 16.18 17.41
C ASP A 79 3.28 17.05 17.68
N ALA A 80 2.09 16.60 17.28
CA ALA A 80 0.83 17.33 17.48
C ALA A 80 0.17 17.01 18.83
N ASN A 81 0.45 15.84 19.42
CA ASN A 81 -0.21 15.34 20.64
C ASN A 81 -1.76 15.39 20.50
N ASP A 82 -2.27 14.91 19.38
CA ASP A 82 -3.70 14.77 19.06
C ASP A 82 -3.93 13.36 18.49
N THR A 83 -5.17 12.89 18.60
CA THR A 83 -5.63 11.62 18.00
C THR A 83 -6.16 11.93 16.60
N PRO A 84 -5.58 11.36 15.53
CA PRO A 84 -6.13 11.45 14.18
C PRO A 84 -7.57 10.95 14.09
N LYS A 85 -8.21 11.14 12.92
CA LYS A 85 -9.66 10.99 12.80
C LYS A 85 -10.04 10.25 11.52
N PRO A 86 -11.14 9.47 11.54
CA PRO A 86 -11.70 8.86 10.34
C PRO A 86 -11.80 9.84 9.17
N TYR A 87 -11.19 9.44 8.04
CA TYR A 87 -11.17 10.19 6.79
C TYR A 87 -10.40 11.54 6.83
N ASP A 88 -9.63 11.83 7.88
CA ASP A 88 -8.72 12.98 7.95
C ASP A 88 -7.37 12.66 7.27
N LEU A 89 -6.78 13.67 6.63
CA LEU A 89 -5.53 13.56 5.87
C LEU A 89 -4.43 14.49 6.40
N GLN A 90 -4.66 15.32 7.41
CA GLN A 90 -3.70 16.36 7.82
C GLN A 90 -2.28 15.83 8.13
N TYR A 91 -2.17 14.68 8.81
CA TYR A 91 -0.88 14.05 9.13
C TYR A 91 -0.25 13.33 7.95
N PHE A 92 -1.07 12.83 7.01
CA PHE A 92 -0.57 12.34 5.74
C PHE A 92 0.02 13.50 4.92
N GLU A 93 -0.69 14.62 4.80
CA GLU A 93 -0.22 15.78 4.03
C GLU A 93 1.08 16.35 4.65
N LYS A 94 1.15 16.52 5.98
CA LYS A 94 2.38 16.92 6.70
C LYS A 94 3.52 15.91 6.52
N GLY A 95 3.26 14.62 6.80
CA GLY A 95 4.26 13.56 6.70
C GLY A 95 4.81 13.37 5.28
N LEU A 96 3.96 13.54 4.25
CA LEU A 96 4.39 13.52 2.85
C LEU A 96 5.24 14.75 2.49
N VAL A 97 4.85 15.96 2.91
CA VAL A 97 5.64 17.18 2.69
C VAL A 97 7.05 17.00 3.29
N ASP A 98 7.13 16.59 4.56
CA ASP A 98 8.40 16.36 5.24
C ASP A 98 9.22 15.25 4.57
N TYR A 99 8.57 14.15 4.17
CA TYR A 99 9.21 13.07 3.41
C TYR A 99 9.77 13.57 2.07
N CYS A 100 9.00 14.31 1.29
CA CYS A 100 9.41 14.76 -0.04
C CYS A 100 10.53 15.82 -0.03
N HIS A 101 10.70 16.57 1.07
CA HIS A 101 11.84 17.47 1.25
C HIS A 101 13.17 16.77 1.60
N GLN A 102 13.15 15.51 2.02
CA GLN A 102 14.39 14.76 2.33
C GLN A 102 15.08 14.25 1.05
N GLY A 103 16.41 14.27 1.04
CA GLY A 103 17.21 13.67 -0.03
C GLY A 103 17.04 12.16 -0.10
N PHE A 104 16.95 11.62 -1.32
CA PHE A 104 16.72 10.20 -1.59
C PHE A 104 17.87 9.65 -2.44
N ASN A 105 18.67 8.75 -1.85
CA ASN A 105 19.91 8.24 -2.43
C ASN A 105 19.88 6.73 -2.74
N CYS A 106 18.75 6.04 -2.50
CA CYS A 106 18.58 4.64 -2.87
C CYS A 106 18.83 4.45 -4.36
N LYS A 107 19.70 3.50 -4.72
CA LYS A 107 20.00 3.16 -6.11
C LYS A 107 19.22 1.92 -6.54
N GLN A 108 18.93 1.82 -7.83
CA GLN A 108 18.21 0.66 -8.37
C GLN A 108 18.89 -0.67 -8.02
N ASN A 109 20.22 -0.76 -8.19
CA ASN A 109 20.98 -1.97 -7.87
C ASN A 109 21.04 -2.32 -6.35
N GLU A 110 20.71 -1.36 -5.48
CA GLU A 110 20.59 -1.57 -4.03
C GLU A 110 19.22 -2.18 -3.71
N ALA A 111 18.15 -1.60 -4.25
CA ALA A 111 16.80 -2.16 -4.16
C ALA A 111 16.71 -3.56 -4.80
N GLU A 112 17.34 -3.77 -5.96
CA GLU A 112 17.41 -5.06 -6.66
C GLU A 112 18.11 -6.14 -5.84
N LYS A 113 19.19 -5.81 -5.11
CA LYS A 113 19.81 -6.79 -4.20
C LYS A 113 18.80 -7.23 -3.14
N ILE A 114 18.15 -6.27 -2.49
CA ILE A 114 17.22 -6.52 -1.38
C ILE A 114 16.00 -7.33 -1.85
N TYR A 115 15.33 -6.90 -2.93
CA TYR A 115 14.12 -7.59 -3.38
C TYR A 115 14.40 -8.97 -4.01
N ASN A 116 15.62 -9.23 -4.48
CA ASN A 116 16.02 -10.59 -4.90
C ASN A 116 16.38 -11.49 -3.71
N GLU A 117 17.06 -10.96 -2.68
CA GLU A 117 17.37 -11.66 -1.43
C GLU A 117 16.07 -12.13 -0.72
N ILE A 118 15.05 -11.26 -0.65
CA ILE A 118 13.70 -11.61 -0.17
C ILE A 118 13.07 -12.72 -1.04
N GLN A 119 13.15 -12.64 -2.37
CA GLN A 119 12.64 -13.69 -3.28
C GLN A 119 13.43 -15.01 -3.24
N GLU A 120 14.51 -15.12 -2.46
CA GLU A 120 15.27 -16.35 -2.26
C GLU A 120 15.00 -16.93 -0.88
N VAL A 121 15.19 -16.13 0.17
CA VAL A 121 14.98 -16.55 1.57
C VAL A 121 13.51 -16.81 1.87
N CYS A 122 12.59 -15.98 1.36
CA CYS A 122 11.14 -16.12 1.54
C CYS A 122 10.45 -16.87 0.38
N SER A 123 11.16 -17.79 -0.29
CA SER A 123 10.64 -18.45 -1.50
C SER A 123 9.46 -19.41 -1.25
N ASN A 124 9.33 -19.95 -0.03
CA ASN A 124 8.15 -20.75 0.37
C ASN A 124 6.96 -19.84 0.66
N GLU A 125 7.18 -18.79 1.46
CA GLU A 125 6.21 -17.76 1.82
C GLU A 125 5.61 -17.08 0.58
N LEU A 126 6.46 -16.70 -0.39
CA LEU A 126 6.06 -16.10 -1.67
C LEU A 126 5.48 -17.10 -2.69
N SER A 127 5.23 -18.35 -2.28
CA SER A 127 4.46 -19.33 -3.06
C SER A 127 2.99 -19.39 -2.66
N VAL A 128 2.64 -18.91 -1.45
CA VAL A 128 1.27 -18.87 -0.94
C VAL A 128 0.44 -17.89 -1.77
N LYS A 129 -0.75 -18.32 -2.20
CA LYS A 129 -1.66 -17.49 -2.98
C LYS A 129 -2.65 -16.77 -2.07
N PHE A 130 -2.67 -15.45 -2.17
CA PHE A 130 -3.76 -14.61 -1.65
C PHE A 130 -4.67 -14.19 -2.81
N ASP A 131 -5.95 -14.02 -2.53
CA ASP A 131 -6.79 -13.15 -3.35
C ASP A 131 -6.56 -11.71 -2.87
N TRP A 132 -6.23 -10.80 -3.78
CA TRP A 132 -5.95 -9.40 -3.43
C TRP A 132 -7.20 -8.50 -3.47
N SER A 133 -8.36 -9.03 -3.89
CA SER A 133 -9.67 -8.39 -3.78
C SER A 133 -10.19 -8.28 -2.35
N GLU A 134 -9.39 -8.71 -1.36
CA GLU A 134 -9.82 -9.00 -0.01
C GLU A 134 -9.52 -7.90 1.03
N ASP A 135 -10.40 -7.78 2.03
CA ASP A 135 -10.39 -6.81 3.14
C ASP A 135 -9.11 -6.91 4.02
N PRO A 136 -8.38 -5.84 4.36
CA PRO A 136 -7.11 -5.98 5.12
C PRO A 136 -7.15 -5.99 6.68
N ARG A 137 -7.18 -7.16 7.37
CA ARG A 137 -7.17 -7.25 8.88
C ARG A 137 -6.54 -8.49 9.56
N THR A 138 -6.73 -9.72 9.05
CA THR A 138 -6.45 -11.06 9.66
C THR A 138 -6.33 -12.29 8.69
N PHE A 139 -5.68 -12.22 7.51
CA PHE A 139 -5.35 -13.41 6.67
C PHE A 139 -4.54 -14.38 7.54
N THR A 140 -4.80 -15.69 7.44
CA THR A 140 -4.31 -16.63 8.45
C THR A 140 -2.79 -16.82 8.40
N ASP A 141 -2.18 -16.81 7.21
CA ASP A 141 -0.72 -16.83 7.08
C ASP A 141 -0.12 -15.41 7.15
N LYS A 142 0.08 -14.95 8.38
CA LYS A 142 0.77 -13.68 8.70
C LYS A 142 2.18 -13.62 8.10
N THR A 143 2.86 -14.77 7.96
CA THR A 143 4.27 -14.83 7.53
C THR A 143 4.40 -14.75 6.01
N ALA A 144 3.55 -15.47 5.28
CA ALA A 144 3.45 -15.34 3.84
C ALA A 144 3.00 -13.94 3.41
N TYR A 145 2.04 -13.34 4.11
CA TYR A 145 1.73 -11.92 3.90
C TYR A 145 2.97 -11.06 4.14
N ALA A 146 3.64 -11.21 5.29
CA ALA A 146 4.82 -10.42 5.61
C ALA A 146 5.83 -10.43 4.45
N ALA A 147 6.10 -11.60 3.84
CA ALA A 147 7.05 -11.71 2.73
C ALA A 147 6.65 -10.85 1.53
N TYR A 148 5.38 -10.87 1.13
CA TYR A 148 4.88 -9.99 0.05
C TYR A 148 4.97 -8.51 0.43
N GLY A 149 4.66 -8.15 1.68
CA GLY A 149 4.75 -6.77 2.15
C GLY A 149 6.19 -6.24 2.12
N THR A 150 7.16 -6.97 2.69
CA THR A 150 8.57 -6.58 2.63
C THR A 150 9.06 -6.50 1.18
N LEU A 151 8.69 -7.49 0.35
CA LEU A 151 9.06 -7.50 -1.06
C LEU A 151 8.58 -6.25 -1.81
N LEU A 152 7.28 -5.91 -1.70
CA LEU A 152 6.68 -4.79 -2.39
C LEU A 152 7.23 -3.44 -1.91
N VAL A 153 7.53 -3.31 -0.62
CA VAL A 153 8.14 -2.10 -0.03
C VAL A 153 9.48 -1.75 -0.68
N TYR A 154 10.30 -2.74 -1.05
CA TYR A 154 11.57 -2.53 -1.74
C TYR A 154 11.44 -2.52 -3.26
N TYR A 155 10.75 -3.51 -3.85
CA TYR A 155 10.55 -3.60 -5.31
C TYR A 155 9.92 -2.34 -5.90
N THR A 156 9.03 -1.70 -5.14
CA THR A 156 8.26 -0.53 -5.61
C THR A 156 8.69 0.77 -4.92
N GLY A 157 9.75 0.73 -4.12
CA GLY A 157 10.20 1.87 -3.31
C GLY A 157 10.59 3.09 -4.14
N ILE A 158 11.41 2.90 -5.18
CA ILE A 158 11.85 3.96 -6.10
C ILE A 158 10.67 4.58 -6.89
N PRO A 159 9.84 3.82 -7.64
CA PRO A 159 8.71 4.42 -8.38
C PRO A 159 7.65 5.00 -7.42
N SER A 160 7.45 4.42 -6.23
CA SER A 160 6.56 5.02 -5.22
C SER A 160 7.07 6.37 -4.73
N ARG A 161 8.39 6.54 -4.55
CA ARG A 161 8.97 7.82 -4.13
C ARG A 161 8.70 8.91 -5.17
N GLU A 162 8.94 8.59 -6.44
CA GLU A 162 8.70 9.52 -7.55
C GLU A 162 7.20 9.85 -7.69
N ALA A 163 6.32 8.84 -7.67
CA ALA A 163 4.87 9.03 -7.77
C ALA A 163 4.28 9.82 -6.59
N LEU A 164 4.70 9.54 -5.35
CA LEU A 164 4.22 10.22 -4.15
C LEU A 164 4.63 11.70 -4.12
N CYS A 165 5.84 12.01 -4.56
CA CYS A 165 6.39 13.38 -4.57
C CYS A 165 6.16 14.13 -5.89
N LEU A 166 5.49 13.53 -6.87
CA LEU A 166 5.11 14.18 -8.12
C LEU A 166 4.15 15.36 -7.86
N LYS A 167 4.50 16.55 -8.35
CA LYS A 167 3.67 17.76 -8.26
C LYS A 167 3.00 18.12 -9.58
N GLU A 168 1.83 18.74 -9.48
CA GLU A 168 1.19 19.48 -10.57
C GLU A 168 1.80 20.89 -10.72
N ASN A 169 1.46 21.59 -11.82
CA ASN A 169 1.89 22.97 -12.09
C ASN A 169 1.41 24.01 -11.03
N ASN A 170 0.59 23.60 -10.06
CA ASN A 170 0.14 24.40 -8.92
C ASN A 170 0.84 24.03 -7.59
N ASP A 171 2.01 23.39 -7.66
CA ASP A 171 2.82 22.90 -6.54
C ASP A 171 2.17 21.86 -5.60
N GLU A 172 0.91 21.51 -5.83
CA GLU A 172 0.17 20.46 -5.13
C GLU A 172 0.60 19.07 -5.62
N PHE A 173 0.78 18.14 -4.67
CA PHE A 173 1.15 16.76 -4.98
C PHE A 173 0.00 16.00 -5.67
N CYS A 174 0.32 15.26 -6.74
CA CYS A 174 -0.59 14.38 -7.48
C CYS A 174 -1.23 13.33 -6.56
N SER A 175 -0.44 12.81 -5.62
CA SER A 175 -0.84 11.90 -4.56
C SER A 175 -1.99 12.50 -3.74
N ILE A 176 -1.74 13.57 -2.97
CA ILE A 176 -2.74 14.27 -2.14
C ILE A 176 -4.04 14.54 -2.92
N LYS A 177 -3.90 15.09 -4.13
CA LYS A 177 -5.01 15.48 -5.01
C LYS A 177 -5.87 14.32 -5.49
N PHE A 178 -5.32 13.11 -5.54
CA PHE A 178 -6.05 11.88 -5.79
C PHE A 178 -6.73 11.36 -4.50
N ILE A 179 -5.99 11.26 -3.38
CA ILE A 179 -6.52 10.77 -2.09
C ILE A 179 -7.76 11.56 -1.70
N ARG A 180 -7.69 12.90 -1.75
CA ARG A 180 -8.74 13.78 -1.24
C ARG A 180 -10.07 13.57 -1.99
N LYS A 181 -10.02 13.15 -3.26
CA LYS A 181 -11.19 12.73 -4.04
C LYS A 181 -11.67 11.33 -3.65
N PHE A 182 -10.74 10.39 -3.55
CA PHE A 182 -11.02 8.98 -3.24
C PHE A 182 -11.61 8.81 -1.83
N VAL A 183 -11.02 9.46 -0.83
CA VAL A 183 -11.46 9.44 0.57
C VAL A 183 -12.79 10.15 0.75
N ASN A 184 -13.07 11.25 0.03
CA ASN A 184 -14.40 11.87 0.03
C ASN A 184 -15.46 10.93 -0.56
N TRP A 185 -15.22 10.37 -1.76
CA TRP A 185 -16.13 9.38 -2.36
C TRP A 185 -16.35 8.17 -1.45
N MET A 186 -15.28 7.65 -0.84
CA MET A 186 -15.35 6.54 0.09
C MET A 186 -16.21 6.87 1.31
N LYS A 187 -16.05 8.07 1.89
CA LYS A 187 -16.87 8.56 3.01
C LYS A 187 -18.35 8.65 2.65
N GLU A 188 -18.67 9.09 1.43
CA GLU A 188 -20.04 9.11 0.91
C GLU A 188 -20.58 7.69 0.70
N ALA A 189 -19.81 6.81 0.04
CA ALA A 189 -20.23 5.46 -0.33
C ALA A 189 -20.40 4.51 0.87
N THR A 190 -19.60 4.66 1.93
CA THR A 190 -19.67 3.82 3.14
C THR A 190 -20.65 4.34 4.19
N TYR A 191 -21.23 5.53 3.98
CA TYR A 191 -21.91 6.34 5.01
C TYR A 191 -21.00 6.68 6.20
N ALA A 192 -19.74 7.02 5.90
CA ALA A 192 -18.66 7.35 6.84
C ALA A 192 -18.34 6.24 7.87
N ASP A 193 -18.60 4.97 7.54
CA ASP A 193 -18.22 3.81 8.35
C ASP A 193 -16.71 3.83 8.67
N GLU A 194 -16.40 3.99 9.95
CA GLU A 194 -15.04 4.13 10.46
C GLU A 194 -14.24 2.83 10.32
N LYS A 195 -14.91 1.68 10.15
CA LYS A 195 -14.27 0.36 9.97
C LYS A 195 -14.25 -0.09 8.51
N ALA A 196 -14.59 0.77 7.55
CA ALA A 196 -14.62 0.44 6.13
C ALA A 196 -13.27 0.64 5.43
N ILE A 197 -12.64 -0.42 4.90
CA ILE A 197 -11.24 -0.43 4.42
C ILE A 197 -11.13 -0.97 2.98
N VAL A 198 -10.04 -0.74 2.24
CA VAL A 198 -9.95 -1.07 0.78
C VAL A 198 -9.13 -2.33 0.50
N SER A 199 -9.50 -3.09 -0.55
CA SER A 199 -8.77 -4.28 -1.02
C SER A 199 -7.43 -3.96 -1.69
N HIS A 200 -6.46 -4.87 -1.62
CA HIS A 200 -5.08 -4.65 -2.13
C HIS A 200 -4.93 -4.43 -3.63
N ASP A 201 -5.88 -4.95 -4.41
CA ASP A 201 -6.01 -4.66 -5.84
C ASP A 201 -6.84 -3.40 -6.15
N HIS A 202 -7.23 -2.65 -5.13
CA HIS A 202 -8.09 -1.46 -5.19
C HIS A 202 -9.46 -1.66 -5.85
N LYS A 203 -9.95 -2.91 -6.03
CA LYS A 203 -11.26 -3.18 -6.63
C LYS A 203 -12.44 -2.83 -5.72
N PHE A 204 -12.26 -2.87 -4.39
CA PHE A 204 -13.37 -2.69 -3.43
C PHE A 204 -13.00 -1.81 -2.23
N VAL A 205 -13.95 -0.98 -1.78
CA VAL A 205 -14.07 -0.55 -0.37
C VAL A 205 -14.90 -1.61 0.36
N ILE A 206 -14.56 -1.96 1.59
CA ILE A 206 -15.15 -3.08 2.32
C ILE A 206 -15.48 -2.65 3.75
N LYS A 207 -16.77 -2.48 4.02
CA LYS A 207 -17.33 -1.99 5.29
C LYS A 207 -16.93 -2.82 6.50
N GLY A 208 -17.10 -2.28 7.70
CA GLY A 208 -16.88 -2.99 8.96
C GLY A 208 -17.72 -4.28 9.07
N ASP A 209 -18.94 -4.24 8.54
CA ASP A 209 -19.84 -5.41 8.39
C ASP A 209 -19.41 -6.41 7.29
N GLY A 210 -18.36 -6.11 6.52
CA GLY A 210 -17.85 -6.93 5.42
C GLY A 210 -18.49 -6.68 4.05
N THR A 211 -19.44 -5.75 3.92
CA THR A 211 -20.04 -5.39 2.63
C THR A 211 -18.99 -4.79 1.69
N LYS A 212 -18.73 -5.45 0.55
CA LYS A 212 -17.90 -4.89 -0.51
C LYS A 212 -18.68 -3.91 -1.39
N ILE A 213 -18.09 -2.76 -1.66
CA ILE A 213 -18.56 -1.70 -2.56
C ILE A 213 -17.50 -1.54 -3.67
N PRO A 214 -17.83 -1.80 -4.95
CA PRO A 214 -16.87 -1.65 -6.04
C PRO A 214 -16.34 -0.21 -6.17
N VAL A 215 -15.03 -0.07 -6.38
CA VAL A 215 -14.39 1.22 -6.68
C VAL A 215 -14.72 1.62 -8.13
N PRO A 216 -15.26 2.82 -8.39
CA PRO A 216 -15.61 3.24 -9.75
C PRO A 216 -14.39 3.29 -10.67
N LYS A 217 -14.45 2.60 -11.83
CA LYS A 217 -13.38 2.63 -12.85
C LYS A 217 -13.02 4.06 -13.32
N SER A 218 -13.87 5.07 -13.09
CA SER A 218 -13.55 6.48 -13.35
C SER A 218 -12.33 7.02 -12.58
N PHE A 219 -11.98 6.46 -11.41
CA PHE A 219 -10.75 6.86 -10.70
C PHE A 219 -9.50 6.58 -11.53
N GLN A 220 -9.53 5.55 -12.36
CA GLN A 220 -8.45 5.18 -13.28
C GLN A 220 -8.26 6.23 -14.41
N CYS A 221 -9.23 7.13 -14.58
CA CYS A 221 -9.20 8.25 -15.50
C CYS A 221 -8.81 9.60 -14.87
N ASP A 222 -8.50 9.65 -13.56
CA ASP A 222 -8.02 10.89 -12.95
C ASP A 222 -6.65 11.30 -13.51
N PRO A 223 -6.40 12.57 -13.87
CA PRO A 223 -5.13 12.99 -14.47
C PRO A 223 -3.91 12.77 -13.56
N CYS A 224 -4.06 12.96 -12.25
CA CYS A 224 -2.96 12.81 -11.29
C CYS A 224 -2.66 11.33 -11.05
N TRP A 225 -3.71 10.50 -10.97
CA TRP A 225 -3.58 9.05 -11.03
C TRP A 225 -2.83 8.60 -12.29
N ARG A 226 -3.29 8.99 -13.49
CA ARG A 226 -2.68 8.58 -14.77
C ARG A 226 -1.22 9.02 -14.95
N LYS A 227 -0.74 10.02 -14.20
CA LYS A 227 0.70 10.34 -14.13
C LYS A 227 1.46 9.41 -13.18
N MET A 228 0.96 9.21 -11.95
CA MET A 228 1.54 8.25 -10.98
C MET A 228 1.59 6.82 -11.57
N VAL A 229 0.51 6.40 -12.22
CA VAL A 229 0.36 5.18 -13.03
C VAL A 229 1.56 4.93 -13.95
N LYS A 230 1.95 5.96 -14.71
CA LYS A 230 2.96 5.80 -15.76
C LYS A 230 4.34 5.50 -15.18
N ILE A 231 4.68 6.08 -14.02
CA ILE A 231 5.94 5.84 -13.33
C ILE A 231 6.09 4.34 -12.97
N PHE A 232 5.04 3.71 -12.45
CA PHE A 232 5.06 2.28 -12.16
C PHE A 232 5.13 1.41 -13.42
N ILE A 233 4.39 1.77 -14.49
CA ILE A 233 4.42 1.02 -15.76
C ILE A 233 5.83 1.08 -16.38
N ASP A 234 6.38 2.27 -16.54
CA ASP A 234 7.71 2.49 -17.13
C ASP A 234 8.81 1.77 -16.32
N TYR A 235 8.67 1.71 -14.99
CA TYR A 235 9.55 0.97 -14.11
C TYR A 235 9.42 -0.56 -14.28
N PHE A 236 8.20 -1.11 -14.30
CA PHE A 236 7.97 -2.55 -14.43
C PHE A 236 8.26 -3.13 -15.83
N GLU A 237 8.33 -2.30 -16.88
CA GLU A 237 8.84 -2.73 -18.19
C GLU A 237 10.32 -3.13 -18.11
N HIS A 238 11.10 -2.47 -17.24
CA HIS A 238 12.54 -2.68 -17.09
C HIS A 238 12.95 -3.54 -15.88
N HIS A 239 12.21 -3.47 -14.77
CA HIS A 239 12.55 -4.15 -13.51
C HIS A 239 11.48 -5.16 -13.13
N LYS A 240 11.81 -6.46 -13.19
CA LYS A 240 10.85 -7.57 -13.07
C LYS A 240 11.17 -8.49 -11.89
N LEU A 241 10.13 -8.91 -11.18
CA LEU A 241 10.18 -10.01 -10.22
C LEU A 241 10.34 -11.37 -10.93
N LYS A 242 10.66 -12.42 -10.18
CA LYS A 242 10.55 -13.82 -10.63
C LYS A 242 9.10 -14.09 -11.05
N GLN A 243 8.92 -14.73 -12.21
CA GLN A 243 7.59 -14.88 -12.83
C GLN A 243 6.55 -15.46 -11.86
N SER A 244 6.85 -16.54 -11.15
CA SER A 244 5.93 -17.15 -10.18
C SER A 244 5.50 -16.24 -9.03
N VAL A 245 6.34 -15.28 -8.65
CA VAL A 245 6.02 -14.27 -7.62
C VAL A 245 5.17 -13.15 -8.23
N ALA A 246 5.46 -12.77 -9.47
CA ALA A 246 4.63 -11.84 -10.24
C ALA A 246 3.22 -12.41 -10.48
N ASP A 247 3.10 -13.66 -10.93
CA ASP A 247 1.82 -14.34 -11.18
C ASP A 247 0.95 -14.40 -9.91
N ASN A 248 1.58 -14.60 -8.74
CA ASN A 248 0.88 -14.59 -7.46
C ASN A 248 0.43 -13.19 -6.98
N ILE A 249 1.02 -12.09 -7.48
CA ILE A 249 0.65 -10.71 -7.09
C ILE A 249 -0.32 -10.08 -8.09
N TRP A 250 -0.04 -10.22 -9.40
CA TRP A 250 -0.77 -9.53 -10.48
C TRP A 250 -1.79 -10.44 -11.20
N GLY A 251 -1.65 -11.76 -11.10
CA GLY A 251 -2.46 -12.74 -11.81
C GLY A 251 -2.12 -12.90 -13.30
N ASP A 252 -2.75 -13.90 -13.95
CA ASP A 252 -2.64 -14.20 -15.39
C ASP A 252 -3.40 -13.20 -16.30
N GLU A 253 -4.04 -12.19 -15.70
CA GLU A 253 -5.14 -11.44 -16.31
C GLU A 253 -4.62 -10.22 -17.14
N HIS A 254 -5.39 -9.74 -18.13
CA HIS A 254 -4.86 -8.91 -19.23
C HIS A 254 -5.79 -7.76 -19.74
N GLU A 255 -6.33 -6.88 -18.88
CA GLU A 255 -6.87 -5.57 -19.33
C GLU A 255 -5.79 -4.49 -19.32
N GLY A 256 -5.84 -3.58 -20.30
CA GLY A 256 -5.04 -2.36 -20.30
C GLY A 256 -5.66 -1.23 -19.48
N LEU A 257 -4.96 -0.08 -19.43
CA LEU A 257 -5.58 1.16 -18.93
C LEU A 257 -6.87 1.43 -19.73
N PRO A 258 -8.02 1.70 -19.08
CA PRO A 258 -9.28 1.89 -19.79
C PRO A 258 -9.23 3.12 -20.72
N GLU A 259 -9.98 3.07 -21.81
CA GLU A 259 -10.10 4.20 -22.74
C GLU A 259 -10.92 5.34 -22.12
N CYS A 260 -10.21 6.24 -21.43
CA CYS A 260 -10.77 7.43 -20.80
C CYS A 260 -11.26 8.47 -21.82
N GLY A 261 -12.49 8.29 -22.32
CA GLY A 261 -13.17 9.29 -23.13
C GLY A 261 -13.44 10.60 -22.37
N ASN A 262 -13.56 11.72 -23.09
CA ASN A 262 -13.69 13.09 -22.54
C ASN A 262 -15.00 13.41 -21.79
N LYS A 263 -15.72 12.42 -21.24
CA LYS A 263 -16.98 12.60 -20.53
C LYS A 263 -16.75 12.93 -19.06
N ARG A 264 -17.17 14.11 -18.64
CA ARG A 264 -17.33 14.46 -17.21
C ARG A 264 -18.64 13.84 -16.71
N GLY A 265 -18.57 13.04 -15.64
CA GLY A 265 -19.75 12.47 -14.98
C GLY A 265 -19.72 10.94 -14.90
N LEU A 266 -19.98 10.43 -13.70
CA LEU A 266 -20.18 9.01 -13.39
C LEU A 266 -21.57 8.52 -13.83
N PRO A 267 -21.66 7.31 -14.38
CA PRO A 267 -22.77 6.41 -14.06
C PRO A 267 -22.30 4.98 -13.73
N ASN A 268 -23.27 4.16 -13.29
CA ASN A 268 -23.12 2.84 -12.66
C ASN A 268 -22.71 1.70 -13.62
N ASP A 269 -22.19 0.59 -13.08
CA ASP A 269 -22.89 -0.72 -13.02
C ASP A 269 -21.98 -1.89 -12.57
N GLY A 270 -22.56 -2.94 -11.98
CA GLY A 270 -21.95 -4.28 -11.85
C GLY A 270 -21.32 -4.69 -10.49
N ALA A 271 -21.78 -5.82 -9.95
CA ALA A 271 -21.25 -6.54 -8.76
C ALA A 271 -20.86 -8.00 -9.19
N PRO A 272 -20.14 -8.85 -8.41
CA PRO A 272 -19.86 -8.86 -6.96
C PRO A 272 -18.33 -8.71 -6.66
N SER A 273 -17.59 -9.30 -5.69
CA SER A 273 -17.81 -10.39 -4.70
C SER A 273 -16.78 -10.39 -3.55
N THR A 274 -17.15 -11.01 -2.41
CA THR A 274 -16.40 -11.69 -1.30
C THR A 274 -14.90 -12.00 -1.42
N CYS A 275 -14.15 -12.31 -0.34
CA CYS A 275 -14.08 -11.72 1.02
C CYS A 275 -12.80 -12.12 1.84
N LYS A 276 -12.00 -11.10 2.23
CA LYS A 276 -11.22 -10.94 3.51
C LYS A 276 -9.78 -11.52 3.66
N VAL A 277 -8.82 -10.64 4.03
CA VAL A 277 -7.83 -10.82 5.14
C VAL A 277 -6.55 -9.85 5.36
N LEU A 278 -5.87 -9.07 4.49
CA LEU A 278 -4.44 -8.52 4.71
C LEU A 278 -4.04 -7.47 5.87
N ILE A 279 -3.24 -6.40 5.58
CA ILE A 279 -2.61 -5.25 6.37
C ILE A 279 -1.82 -5.44 7.69
N ARG A 280 -2.23 -6.25 8.66
CA ARG A 280 -1.81 -6.09 10.09
C ARG A 280 -0.31 -6.21 10.47
N PHE A 281 0.61 -6.45 9.52
CA PHE A 281 1.97 -6.90 9.84
C PHE A 281 3.03 -5.79 9.97
N PHE A 282 3.04 -4.78 9.10
CA PHE A 282 4.19 -3.84 9.04
C PHE A 282 4.16 -2.66 10.01
N LEU A 283 2.96 -2.20 10.38
CA LEU A 283 2.80 -1.06 11.29
C LEU A 283 3.03 -1.47 12.75
N ARG A 284 2.57 -2.66 13.13
CA ARG A 284 2.67 -3.23 14.49
C ARG A 284 4.10 -3.27 15.04
N ILE A 285 5.11 -3.21 14.18
CA ILE A 285 6.52 -3.31 14.54
C ILE A 285 7.22 -1.94 14.57
N SER A 286 6.63 -0.90 13.95
CA SER A 286 7.30 0.33 13.45
C SER A 286 7.75 1.40 14.46
N ARG A 287 8.27 0.99 15.63
CA ARG A 287 9.07 1.88 16.50
C ARG A 287 10.56 1.88 16.10
#